data_AF-A0A3C1P5F1-F1
#
_entry.id   AF-A0A3C1P5F1-F1
#
_cell.length_a   1.000
_cell.length_b   1.000
_cell.length_c   1.000
_cell.angle_alpha   90.00
_cell.angle_beta   90.00
_cell.angle_gamma   90.00
#
_symmetry.space_group_name_H-M   'P 1'
#
loop_
_entity.id
_entity.type
_entity.pdbx_description
1 polymer ?
#
loop_
_entity_poly.entity_id
_entity_poly.type
_entity_poly.pdbx_seq_one_letter_code
_entity_poly.pdbx_strand_id
1 'polypeptide(L)' 'MDVQERLDELAVLIEDAKAMPLSASCIVNRSQVLDLIEEIRQLLPESVQRADELLADREAVVQDGRREADRILERA' A
#
# COMPACT_ATOMS: atom_id res chain seq x y z
N MET A 1 15.14 7.53 7.51
CA MET A 1 14.03 6.78 8.08
C MET A 1 13.26 6.13 6.96
N ASP A 2 12.98 4.85 7.08
CA ASP A 2 12.12 4.14 6.14
C ASP A 2 10.68 4.02 6.68
N VAL A 3 9.78 3.53 5.83
CA VAL A 3 8.37 3.36 6.19
C VAL A 3 8.15 2.35 7.32
N GLN A 4 9.05 1.36 7.46
CA GLN A 4 8.93 0.32 8.49
C GLN A 4 9.23 0.90 9.87
N GLU A 5 10.31 1.70 9.98
CA GLU A 5 10.65 2.37 11.24
C GLU A 5 9.52 3.28 11.73
N ARG A 6 8.82 3.99 10.82
CA ARG A 6 7.66 4.83 11.20
C ARG A 6 6.43 4.01 11.60
N LEU A 7 6.21 2.86 10.97
CA LEU A 7 5.14 1.94 11.36
C LEU A 7 5.41 1.33 12.75
N ASP A 8 6.66 0.99 13.04
CA ASP A 8 7.07 0.50 14.36
C ASP A 8 6.85 1.58 15.43
N GLU A 9 7.21 2.83 15.14
CA GLU A 9 6.94 3.97 16.03
C GLU A 9 5.44 4.14 16.31
N LEU A 10 4.59 3.99 15.28
CA LEU A 10 3.14 4.04 15.44
C LEU A 10 2.65 2.88 16.31
N ALA A 11 3.17 1.67 16.12
CA ALA A 11 2.81 0.50 16.90
C ALA A 11 3.14 0.71 18.38
N VAL A 12 4.36 1.14 18.70
CA VAL A 12 4.81 1.45 20.06
C VAL A 12 3.91 2.51 20.70
N LEU A 13 3.56 3.57 19.96
CA LEU A 13 2.65 4.61 20.45
C LEU A 13 1.28 4.06 20.85
N ILE A 14 0.74 3.10 20.08
CA ILE A 14 -0.55 2.45 20.39
C ILE A 14 -0.42 1.47 21.56
N GLU A 15 0.69 0.74 21.67
CA GLU A 15 0.95 -0.21 22.76
C GLU A 15 1.12 0.50 24.12
N ASP A 16 1.79 1.64 24.14
CA ASP A 16 2.01 2.47 25.33
C ASP A 16 0.79 3.35 25.67
N ALA A 17 -0.20 3.41 24.78
CA ALA A 17 -1.39 4.24 24.95
C ALA A 17 -2.22 3.78 26.16
N LYS A 18 -2.79 4.75 26.89
CA LYS A 18 -3.62 4.44 28.06
C LYS A 18 -4.91 3.72 27.62
N ALA A 19 -5.05 2.46 27.99
CA ALA A 19 -6.25 1.67 27.71
C ALA A 19 -7.52 2.22 28.41
N MET A 20 -8.66 2.04 27.76
CA MET A 20 -9.99 2.35 28.26
C MET A 20 -10.57 1.13 29.01
N PRO A 21 -11.03 1.29 30.27
CA PRO A 21 -11.60 0.18 31.03
C PRO A 21 -12.76 -0.49 30.29
N LEU A 22 -12.82 -1.82 30.37
CA LEU A 22 -13.89 -2.64 29.78
C LEU A 22 -14.01 -2.54 28.25
N SER A 23 -12.93 -2.17 27.54
CA SER A 23 -12.89 -2.08 26.08
C SER A 23 -11.53 -2.49 25.49
N ALA A 24 -11.49 -2.71 24.18
CA ALA A 24 -10.25 -2.87 23.42
C ALA A 24 -9.70 -1.53 22.88
N SER A 25 -10.13 -0.39 23.44
CA SER A 25 -9.76 0.95 22.97
C SER A 25 -8.71 1.60 23.86
N CYS A 26 -7.98 2.59 23.33
CA CYS A 26 -6.95 3.36 24.03
C CYS A 26 -7.07 4.87 23.76
N ILE A 27 -6.49 5.70 24.64
CA ILE A 27 -6.37 7.15 24.44
C ILE A 27 -5.03 7.43 23.78
N VAL A 28 -5.09 8.16 22.66
CA VAL A 28 -3.92 8.63 21.93
C VAL A 28 -4.02 10.12 21.65
N ASN A 29 -2.87 10.77 21.46
CA ASN A 29 -2.87 12.12 20.93
C ASN A 29 -3.21 12.07 19.43
N ARG A 30 -4.39 12.59 19.08
CA ARG A 30 -4.89 12.58 17.70
C ARG A 30 -3.96 13.29 16.71
N SER A 31 -3.39 14.46 17.07
CA SER A 31 -2.54 15.20 16.12
C SER A 31 -1.27 14.42 15.84
N GLN A 32 -0.61 13.91 16.89
CA GLN A 32 0.61 13.11 16.76
C GLN A 32 0.41 11.88 15.87
N VAL A 33 -0.69 11.14 16.06
CA VAL A 33 -0.99 9.96 15.24
C VAL A 33 -1.22 10.35 13.78
N LEU A 34 -1.93 11.44 13.52
CA LEU A 34 -2.20 11.88 12.15
C LEU A 34 -0.94 12.37 11.44
N ASP A 35 -0.06 13.08 12.15
CA ASP A 35 1.22 13.53 11.61
C ASP A 35 2.09 12.32 11.23
N LEU A 36 2.18 11.32 12.12
CA LEU A 36 2.95 10.09 11.86
C LEU A 36 2.38 9.28 10.67
N ILE A 37 1.05 9.20 10.54
CA ILE A 37 0.39 8.58 9.39
C ILE A 37 0.74 9.30 8.09
N GLU A 38 0.80 10.63 8.12
CA GLU A 38 1.14 11.43 6.93
C GLU A 38 2.62 11.23 6.54
N GLU A 39 3.54 11.18 7.50
CA GLU A 39 4.93 10.84 7.23
C GLU A 39 5.08 9.44 6.62
N ILE A 40 4.35 8.44 7.14
CA ILE A 40 4.31 7.08 6.58
C ILE A 40 3.86 7.12 5.11
N ARG A 41 2.81 7.88 4.79
CA ARG A 41 2.33 8.02 3.41
C ARG A 41 3.36 8.64 2.48
N GLN A 42 4.12 9.61 2.95
CA GLN A 42 5.17 10.27 2.17
C GLN A 42 6.40 9.37 1.96
N LEU A 43 6.67 8.45 2.90
CA LEU A 43 7.75 7.47 2.79
C LEU A 43 7.39 6.26 1.92
N LEU A 44 6.09 6.01 1.69
CA LEU A 44 5.66 4.98 0.75
C LEU A 44 6.09 5.39 -0.67
N PRO A 45 6.97 4.62 -1.31
CA PRO A 45 7.49 5.01 -2.61
C PRO A 45 6.38 4.89 -3.66
N GLU A 46 6.25 5.92 -4.52
CA GLU A 46 5.34 5.90 -5.67
C GLU A 46 5.54 4.67 -6.57
N SER A 47 6.70 4.02 -6.49
CA SER A 47 6.99 2.77 -7.18
C SER A 47 6.09 1.61 -6.76
N VAL A 48 5.55 1.58 -5.55
CA VAL A 48 4.58 0.54 -5.15
C VAL A 48 3.25 0.75 -5.86
N GLN A 49 2.78 2.00 -5.97
CA GLN A 49 1.61 2.32 -6.80
C GLN A 49 1.84 2.01 -8.28
N ARG A 50 3.01 2.38 -8.83
CA ARG A 50 3.34 2.09 -10.24
C ARG A 50 3.56 0.61 -10.52
N ALA A 51 3.98 -0.20 -9.54
CA ALA A 51 4.23 -1.62 -9.76
C ALA A 51 2.93 -2.36 -10.12
N ASP A 52 1.82 -2.02 -9.46
CA ASP A 52 0.50 -2.58 -9.77
C ASP A 52 0.04 -2.19 -11.18
N GLU A 53 0.27 -0.93 -11.58
CA GLU A 53 -0.02 -0.45 -12.93
C GLU A 53 0.82 -1.19 -13.99
N LEU A 54 2.12 -1.37 -13.74
CA LEU A 54 3.03 -2.09 -14.64
C LEU A 54 2.67 -3.56 -14.79
N LEU A 55 2.20 -4.20 -13.72
CA LEU A 55 1.71 -5.58 -13.76
C LEU A 55 0.41 -5.69 -14.55
N ALA A 56 -0.50 -4.73 -14.40
CA ALA A 56 -1.74 -4.66 -15.18
C ALA A 56 -1.46 -4.45 -16.68
N ASP A 57 -0.55 -3.53 -17.02
CA ASP A 57 -0.16 -3.25 -18.41
C ASP A 57 0.49 -4.46 -19.08
N ARG A 58 1.32 -5.20 -18.35
CA ARG A 58 1.94 -6.44 -18.85
C ARG A 58 0.90 -7.47 -19.26
N GLU A 59 -0.12 -7.69 -18.44
CA GLU A 59 -1.20 -8.64 -18.75
C GLU A 59 -1.96 -8.20 -19.99
N ALA A 60 -2.28 -6.90 -20.12
CA ALA A 60 -2.94 -6.35 -21.30
C ALA A 60 -2.15 -6.60 -22.59
N VAL A 61 -0.84 -6.33 -22.58
CA VAL A 61 0.05 -6.56 -23.74
C VAL A 61 0.11 -8.05 -24.11
N VAL A 62 0.17 -8.95 -23.13
CA VAL A 62 0.18 -10.41 -23.39
C VAL A 62 -1.13 -10.86 -24.02
N GLN A 63 -2.26 -10.36 -23.54
CA GLN A 63 -3.59 -10.69 -24.08
C GLN A 63 -3.79 -10.14 -25.49
N ASP A 64 -3.31 -8.92 -25.77
CA ASP A 64 -3.32 -8.34 -27.11
C ASP A 64 -2.49 -9.17 -28.10
N GLY A 65 -1.28 -9.58 -27.69
CA GLY A 65 -0.41 -10.42 -28.52
C GLY A 65 -1.02 -11.79 -28.83
N ARG A 66 -1.69 -12.42 -27.85
CA ARG A 66 -2.41 -13.69 -28.07
C ARG A 66 -3.56 -13.52 -29.06
N ARG A 67 -4.40 -12.48 -28.88
CA ARG A 67 -5.50 -12.18 -29.80
C ARG A 67 -5.02 -11.94 -31.23
N GLU A 68 -3.89 -11.27 -31.40
CA GLU A 68 -3.33 -11.03 -32.73
C GLU A 68 -2.77 -12.31 -33.36
N ALA A 69 -2.11 -13.17 -32.58
CA ALA A 69 -1.67 -14.48 -33.04
C ALA A 69 -2.86 -15.36 -33.49
N ASP A 70 -3.94 -15.39 -32.71
CA ASP A 70 -5.15 -16.15 -33.05
C ASP A 70 -5.78 -15.63 -34.36
N ARG A 71 -5.87 -14.29 -34.54
CA ARG A 71 -6.35 -13.69 -35.80
C ARG A 71 -5.50 -14.05 -37.01
N ILE A 72 -4.18 -14.12 -36.85
CA ILE A 72 -3.28 -14.51 -37.94
C ILE A 72 -3.51 -15.97 -38.32
N LEU A 73 -3.70 -16.85 -37.33
CA LEU A 73 -3.99 -18.27 -37.56
C LEU A 73 -5.37 -18.49 -38.19
N GLU A 74 -6.39 -17.73 -37.80
CA GLU A 74 -7.74 -17.80 -38.41
C GLU A 74 -7.78 -17.33 -39.87
N ARG A 75 -6.81 -16.51 -40.29
CA ARG A 75 -6.70 -15.98 -41.66
C ARG A 75 -5.82 -16.82 -42.59
N ALA A 76 -5.19 -17.88 -42.08
CA ALA A 76 -4.32 -18.80 -42.81
C ALA A 76 -5.09 -20.05 -43.28
#